data_AF-A0A2S3XU41-F1
#
_entry.id   AF-A0A2S3XU41-F1
#
_cell.length_a   1.000
_cell.length_b   1.000
_cell.length_c   1.000
_cell.angle_alpha   90.00
_cell.angle_beta   90.00
_cell.angle_gamma   90.00
#
_symmetry.space_group_name_H-M   'P 1'
#
loop_
_entity.id
_entity.type
_entity.pdbx_description
1 polymer ?
#
loop_
_entity_poly.entity_id
_entity_poly.type
_entity_poly.pdbx_seq_one_letter_code
_entity_poly.pdbx_strand_id
1 'polypeptide(L)' 'MIVRFVGGPLAQRELETTDAPRFGGWFAVGAELALYVPVHRDAVTGVVVAEVRDTGPRSR' A
#
# COMPACT_ATOMS: atom_id res chain seq x y z
N MET A 1 -9.14 -7.54 5.94
CA MET A 1 -8.55 -6.50 6.82
C MET A 1 -8.40 -5.22 6.00
N ILE A 2 -8.48 -4.03 6.61
CA ILE A 2 -8.34 -2.76 5.89
C ILE A 2 -7.14 -1.99 6.46
N VAL A 3 -6.26 -1.54 5.58
CA VAL A 3 -5.19 -0.58 5.91
C VAL A 3 -5.63 0.80 5.44
N ARG A 4 -5.76 1.75 6.36
CA ARG A 4 -6.07 3.16 6.05
C ARG A 4 -4.83 4.03 6.18
N PHE A 5 -4.52 4.79 5.14
CA PHE A 5 -3.34 5.65 5.12
C PHE A 5 -3.61 6.98 5.83
N VAL A 6 -2.75 7.30 6.79
CA VAL A 6 -2.90 8.48 7.65
C VAL A 6 -2.37 9.79 7.02
N GLY A 7 -1.56 9.71 5.97
CA GLY A 7 -0.92 10.88 5.37
C GLY A 7 -0.26 10.61 4.02
N GLY A 8 0.43 11.63 3.49
CA GLY A 8 1.11 11.56 2.19
C GLY A 8 0.15 11.48 0.99
N PRO A 9 0.65 11.07 -0.19
CA PRO A 9 -0.13 11.00 -1.43
C PRO A 9 -1.36 10.07 -1.38
N LEU A 10 -1.44 9.19 -0.39
CA LEU A 10 -2.52 8.23 -0.20
C LEU A 10 -3.43 8.57 0.98
N ALA A 11 -3.30 9.75 1.60
CA ALA A 11 -4.08 10.13 2.77
C ALA A 11 -5.58 9.86 2.58
N GLN A 12 -6.21 9.25 3.59
CA GLN A 12 -7.63 8.86 3.61
C GLN A 12 -8.03 7.74 2.65
N ARG A 13 -7.10 7.19 1.86
CA ARG A 13 -7.38 6.00 1.05
C ARG A 13 -7.26 4.74 1.88
N GLU A 14 -7.88 3.69 1.37
CA GLU A 14 -7.93 2.38 2.01
C GLU A 14 -7.42 1.31 1.05
N LEU A 15 -6.69 0.33 1.59
CA LEU A 15 -6.33 -0.90 0.92
C LEU A 15 -7.01 -2.05 1.63
N GLU A 16 -7.90 -2.74 0.93
CA GLU A 16 -8.43 -4.01 1.40
C GLU A 16 -7.36 -5.09 1.25
N THR A 17 -7.07 -5.80 2.33
CA THR A 17 -6.03 -6.84 2.40
C THR A 17 -6.59 -8.13 2.99
N THR A 18 -5.81 -9.20 2.85
CA THR A 18 -6.08 -10.49 3.49
C THR A 18 -5.27 -10.64 4.78
N ASP A 19 -5.48 -11.75 5.49
CA ASP A 19 -4.68 -12.17 6.63
C ASP A 19 -3.31 -12.77 6.25
N ALA A 20 -3.00 -12.86 4.95
CA ALA A 20 -1.76 -13.43 4.47
C ALA A 20 -0.53 -12.63 4.95
N PRO A 21 0.64 -13.27 5.12
CA PRO A 21 1.87 -12.59 5.57
C PRO A 21 2.34 -11.44 4.67
N ARG A 22 1.94 -11.47 3.38
CA ARG A 22 2.28 -10.47 2.38
C ARG A 22 1.07 -10.18 1.50
N PHE A 23 0.81 -8.90 1.27
CA PHE A 23 -0.19 -8.42 0.33
C PHE A 23 0.31 -7.10 -0.29
N GLY A 24 -0.33 -6.58 -1.32
CA GLY A 24 -0.06 -5.22 -1.77
C GLY A 24 -1.04 -4.72 -2.81
N GLY A 25 -1.09 -3.40 -2.96
CA GLY A 25 -2.02 -2.73 -3.87
C GLY A 25 -1.35 -1.61 -4.64
N TRP A 26 -1.95 -1.27 -5.79
CA TRP A 26 -1.54 -0.14 -6.61
C TRP A 26 -2.51 1.02 -6.46
N PHE A 27 -1.99 2.24 -6.36
CA PHE A 27 -2.78 3.44 -6.23
C PHE A 27 -2.34 4.50 -7.24
N ALA A 28 -3.24 4.97 -8.09
CA ALA A 28 -2.99 6.13 -8.94
C ALA A 28 -2.97 7.40 -8.08
N VAL A 29 -1.87 8.16 -8.13
CA VAL A 29 -1.67 9.42 -7.36
C VAL A 29 -1.51 10.64 -8.26
N GLY A 30 -1.77 10.48 -9.55
CA GLY A 30 -1.75 11.50 -10.58
C GLY A 30 -2.05 10.88 -11.94
N ALA A 31 -1.93 11.66 -13.02
CA ALA A 31 -2.19 11.17 -14.38
C ALA A 31 -1.18 10.09 -14.82
N GLU A 32 0.08 10.23 -14.42
CA GLU A 32 1.19 9.39 -14.90
C GLU A 32 1.90 8.62 -13.77
N LEU A 33 1.45 8.78 -12.52
CA LEU A 33 2.11 8.22 -11.35
C LEU A 33 1.20 7.25 -10.61
N ALA A 34 1.73 6.06 -10.35
CA ALA A 34 1.11 5.05 -9.51
C ALA A 34 2.10 4.62 -8.42
N LEU A 35 1.60 4.43 -7.21
CA LEU A 35 2.38 3.94 -6.09
C LEU A 35 2.02 2.49 -5.82
N TYR A 36 3.03 1.66 -5.65
CA TYR A 36 2.83 0.33 -5.10
C TYR A 36 3.01 0.36 -3.58
N VAL A 37 2.04 -0.21 -2.88
CA VAL A 37 2.07 -0.33 -1.42
C VAL A 37 2.13 -1.81 -1.06
N PRO A 38 3.32 -2.36 -0.75
CA PRO A 38 3.42 -3.63 -0.07
C PRO A 38 2.93 -3.50 1.38
N VAL A 39 2.17 -4.51 1.81
CA VAL A 39 1.72 -4.70 3.19
C VAL A 39 2.34 -5.98 3.72
N HIS A 40 3.06 -5.85 4.82
CA HIS A 40 3.70 -6.93 5.53
C HIS A 40 2.99 -7.15 6.87
N ARG A 41 2.67 -8.41 7.16
CA ARG A 41 2.11 -8.81 8.44
C ARG A 41 3.12 -9.70 9.16
N ASP A 42 3.47 -9.30 10.37
CA ASP A 42 4.20 -10.14 11.29
C ASP A 42 3.25 -11.16 11.93
N ALA A 43 3.50 -12.45 11.69
CA ALA A 43 2.63 -13.52 12.15
C ALA A 43 2.70 -13.77 13.67
N VAL A 44 3.75 -13.29 14.34
CA VAL A 44 3.99 -13.53 15.78
C VAL A 44 3.36 -12.41 16.61
N THR A 45 3.55 -11.17 16.18
CA THR A 45 3.11 -9.96 16.89
C THR A 45 1.80 -9.41 16.36
N GLY A 46 1.38 -9.83 15.17
CA GLY A 46 0.19 -9.31 14.48
C GLY A 46 0.36 -7.88 13.94
N VAL A 47 1.56 -7.30 14.07
CA VAL A 47 1.85 -5.95 13.55
C VAL A 47 1.74 -5.95 12.03
N VAL A 48 1.09 -4.91 11.50
CA VAL A 48 0.92 -4.70 10.07
C VAL A 48 1.66 -3.43 9.68
N VAL A 49 2.54 -3.54 8.70
CA VAL A 49 3.34 -2.44 8.19
C VAL A 49 3.07 -2.26 6.71
N ALA A 50 2.80 -1.04 6.29
CA ALA A 50 2.67 -0.66 4.89
C ALA A 50 3.80 0.31 4.53
N GLU A 51 4.48 0.04 3.42
CA GLU A 51 5.53 0.89 2.88
C GLU A 51 4.99 1.53 1.60
N VAL A 52 5.22 2.83 1.38
CA VAL A 52 4.90 3.45 0.09
C VAL A 52 6.15 3.42 -0.76
N ARG A 53 6.10 2.70 -1.90
CA ARG A 53 7.18 2.69 -2.88
C ARG A 53 6.78 3.54 -4.07
N ASP A 54 7.54 4.61 -4.27
CA ASP A 54 7.51 5.42 -5.48
C ASP A 54 8.11 4.58 -6.63
N THR A 55 7.26 3.77 -7.25
CA THR A 55 7.57 3.13 -8.52
C THR A 55 7.24 4.15 -9.60
N GLY A 56 8.26 4.89 -10.04
CA GLY A 56 8.18 5.89 -11.11
C GLY A 56 7.49 5.38 -12.40
N PRO A 57 7.25 6.27 -13.38
CA PRO A 57 6.21 6.10 -14.39
C PRO A 57 6.28 4.73 -15.05
N ARG A 58 5.12 4.06 -15.13
CA ARG A 58 4.94 2.84 -15.92
C ARG A 58 5.04 3.27 -17.40
N SER A 59 6.27 3.36 -17.90
CA SER A 59 6.55 3.69 -19.30
C SER A 59 5.71 2.77 -20.19
N ARG A 60 4.96 3.41 -21.09
CA ARG A 60 4.07 2.81 -22.07
C ARG A 60 4.79 1.77 -22.94
#